data_AF-A0A499V809-F1
#
_entry.id   AF-A0A499V809-F1
#
_cell.length_a   1.000
_cell.length_b   1.000
_cell.length_c   1.000
_cell.angle_alpha   90.00
_cell.angle_beta   90.00
_cell.angle_gamma   90.00
#
_symmetry.space_group_name_H-M   'P 1'
#
loop_
_entity.id
_entity.type
_entity.pdbx_description
1 polymer ?
#
loop_
_entity_poly.entity_id
_entity_poly.type
_entity_poly.pdbx_seq_one_letter_code
_entity_poly.pdbx_strand_id
1 'polypeptide(L)'
;MPMPTWEGLEAKLTGKPLKDFQLADHGFPAIYSTLVASSGQYLKQNPEVAKKFLAVVDKGYEYAAGHPGRAADLLIAANKSTLTNTELVKKSETLLAKEYYRAADGTIGTQTAERWQDFADFEFRAGLLTDKNGKKLTKAPDASTYFTDAYLPDTK
;
A
#
# COMPACT_ATOMS: atom_id res chain seq x y z
N MET A 1 14.90 0.05 -3.36
CA MET A 1 13.97 0.13 -2.23
C MET A 1 12.56 0.22 -2.81
N PRO A 2 11.57 -0.54 -2.33
CA PRO A 2 10.24 -0.57 -2.94
C PRO A 2 9.54 0.79 -2.94
N MET A 3 9.72 1.62 -1.91
CA MET A 3 9.29 3.03 -1.88
C MET A 3 10.32 3.90 -1.16
N PRO A 4 11.05 4.82 -1.82
CA PRO A 4 12.07 5.66 -1.19
C PRO A 4 11.49 6.92 -0.53
N THR A 5 10.28 6.85 0.01
CA THR A 5 9.51 8.01 0.48
C THR A 5 10.01 8.58 1.80
N TRP A 6 10.75 7.79 2.60
CA TRP A 6 11.34 8.26 3.86
C TRP A 6 12.86 8.13 3.85
N GLU A 7 13.39 6.91 3.86
CA GLU A 7 14.83 6.67 3.99
C GLU A 7 15.62 7.31 2.85
N GLY A 8 15.10 7.23 1.62
CA GLY A 8 15.70 7.88 0.45
C GLY A 8 15.64 9.41 0.51
N LEU A 9 14.56 9.98 1.05
CA LEU A 9 14.43 11.44 1.24
C LEU A 9 15.29 11.94 2.40
N GLU A 10 15.29 11.25 3.53
CA GLU A 10 16.10 11.58 4.70
C GLU A 10 17.60 11.52 4.39
N ALA A 11 18.03 10.48 3.68
CA ALA A 11 19.38 10.37 3.14
C ALA A 11 19.80 11.61 2.33
N LYS A 12 18.93 12.09 1.44
CA LYS A 12 19.17 13.32 0.66
C LYS A 12 19.20 14.57 1.54
N LEU A 13 18.26 14.70 2.48
CA LEU A 13 18.18 15.84 3.41
C LEU A 13 19.41 15.94 4.32
N THR A 14 19.98 14.81 4.70
CA THR A 14 21.13 14.73 5.60
C THR A 14 22.48 14.66 4.86
N GLY A 15 22.49 14.78 3.54
CA GLY A 15 23.71 14.76 2.73
C GLY A 15 24.41 13.39 2.68
N LYS A 16 23.66 12.29 2.90
CA LYS A 16 24.15 10.90 2.90
C LYS A 16 23.47 10.10 1.78
N PRO A 17 23.77 10.39 0.50
CA PRO A 17 23.06 9.76 -0.61
C PRO A 17 23.21 8.23 -0.57
N LEU A 18 22.08 7.54 -0.69
CA LEU A 18 22.04 6.07 -0.77
C LEU A 18 22.20 5.61 -2.22
N LYS A 19 22.75 4.41 -2.37
CA LYS A 19 22.67 3.66 -3.63
C LYS A 19 21.42 2.79 -3.59
N ASP A 20 20.45 3.13 -4.43
CA ASP A 20 19.20 2.39 -4.51
C ASP A 20 19.24 1.34 -5.62
N PHE A 21 18.72 0.15 -5.32
CA PHE A 21 18.44 -0.90 -6.30
C PHE A 21 16.93 -1.07 -6.41
N GLN A 22 16.41 -0.98 -7.64
CA GLN A 22 14.99 -1.23 -7.88
C GLN A 22 14.76 -2.73 -7.94
N LEU A 23 13.86 -3.24 -7.09
CA LEU A 23 13.60 -4.69 -7.03
C LEU A 23 13.04 -5.22 -8.36
N ALA A 24 12.29 -4.38 -9.08
CA ALA A 24 11.78 -4.69 -10.42
C ALA A 24 12.88 -5.00 -11.43
N ASP A 25 14.03 -4.33 -11.36
CA ASP A 25 15.20 -4.60 -12.21
C ASP A 25 15.81 -6.00 -11.96
N HIS A 26 15.40 -6.65 -10.87
CA HIS A 26 15.86 -7.96 -10.45
C HIS A 26 14.74 -9.01 -10.43
N GLY A 27 13.67 -8.79 -11.20
CA GLY A 27 12.59 -9.76 -11.40
C GLY A 27 11.57 -9.84 -10.26
N PHE A 28 11.60 -8.91 -9.31
CA PHE A 28 10.55 -8.79 -8.30
C PHE A 28 9.33 -8.08 -8.91
N PRO A 29 8.12 -8.65 -8.83
CA PRO A 29 6.94 -8.04 -9.44
C PRO A 29 6.49 -6.78 -8.69
N ALA A 30 5.60 -6.00 -9.32
CA ALA A 30 4.91 -4.93 -8.62
C ALA A 30 3.97 -5.53 -7.56
N ILE A 31 3.97 -4.96 -6.35
CA ILE A 31 3.16 -5.44 -5.22
C ILE A 31 2.30 -4.33 -4.63
N TYR A 32 1.24 -4.71 -3.91
CA TYR A 32 0.59 -3.83 -2.96
C TYR A 32 1.36 -3.83 -1.64
N SER A 33 2.23 -2.83 -1.45
CA SER A 33 3.13 -2.77 -0.28
C SER A 33 2.42 -2.42 1.04
N THR A 34 1.22 -1.84 0.97
CA THR A 34 0.43 -1.43 2.14
C THR A 34 -1.05 -1.60 1.84
N LEU A 35 -1.78 -2.21 2.78
CA LEU A 35 -3.16 -2.64 2.59
C LEU A 35 -3.97 -2.40 3.87
N VAL A 36 -5.28 -2.21 3.70
CA VAL A 36 -6.25 -2.37 4.79
C VAL A 36 -6.70 -3.83 4.77
N ALA A 37 -6.48 -4.55 5.88
CA ALA A 37 -6.83 -5.96 5.99
C ALA A 37 -7.99 -6.19 6.97
N SER A 38 -8.82 -7.19 6.68
CA SER A 38 -9.88 -7.66 7.58
C SER A 38 -10.07 -9.16 7.43
N SER A 39 -10.70 -9.80 8.42
CA SER A 39 -11.09 -11.20 8.29
C SER A 39 -12.37 -11.32 7.47
N GLY A 40 -12.47 -12.38 6.66
CA GLY A 40 -13.71 -12.66 5.92
C GLY A 40 -14.91 -12.86 6.85
N GLN A 41 -14.70 -13.32 8.09
CA GLN A 41 -15.75 -13.43 9.10
C GLN A 41 -16.30 -12.05 9.50
N TYR A 42 -15.42 -11.09 9.80
CA TYR A 42 -15.83 -9.74 10.20
C TYR A 42 -16.59 -9.04 9.07
N LEU A 43 -16.08 -9.14 7.83
CA LEU A 43 -16.70 -8.52 6.65
C LEU A 43 -18.11 -9.07 6.36
N LYS A 44 -18.34 -10.37 6.59
CA LYS A 44 -19.66 -11.00 6.44
C LYS A 44 -20.62 -10.58 7.55
N GLN A 45 -20.13 -10.44 8.78
CA GLN A 45 -20.96 -10.06 9.94
C GLN A 45 -21.27 -8.56 9.98
N ASN A 46 -20.37 -7.72 9.44
CA ASN A 46 -20.46 -6.26 9.55
C ASN A 46 -20.29 -5.54 8.19
N PRO A 47 -21.03 -5.93 7.13
CA PRO A 47 -20.77 -5.43 5.78
C PRO A 47 -20.99 -3.91 5.66
N GLU A 48 -22.01 -3.39 6.33
CA GLU A 48 -22.33 -1.96 6.31
C GLU A 48 -21.30 -1.11 7.08
N VAL A 49 -20.71 -1.66 8.14
CA VAL A 49 -19.63 -0.98 8.87
C VAL A 49 -18.37 -0.95 8.01
N ALA A 50 -18.02 -2.06 7.36
CA ALA A 50 -16.88 -2.13 6.46
C ALA A 50 -16.99 -1.13 5.30
N LYS A 51 -18.16 -1.06 4.64
CA LYS A 51 -18.43 -0.07 3.58
C LYS A 51 -18.29 1.36 4.07
N LYS A 52 -18.90 1.69 5.22
CA LYS A 52 -18.82 3.05 5.80
C LYS A 52 -17.39 3.42 6.17
N PHE A 53 -16.64 2.48 6.75
CA PHE A 53 -15.23 2.67 7.08
C PHE A 53 -14.40 2.97 5.84
N LEU A 54 -14.49 2.11 4.81
CA LEU A 54 -13.74 2.30 3.58
C LEU A 54 -14.16 3.56 2.82
N ALA A 55 -15.43 3.97 2.88
CA ALA A 55 -15.87 5.24 2.30
C ALA A 55 -15.26 6.47 2.98
N VAL A 56 -15.00 6.42 4.29
CA VAL A 56 -14.32 7.51 5.00
C VAL A 56 -12.81 7.48 4.76
N VAL A 57 -12.21 6.28 4.74
CA VAL A 57 -10.79 6.10 4.41
C VAL A 57 -10.51 6.62 3.00
N ASP A 58 -11.36 6.26 2.04
CA ASP A 58 -11.26 6.71 0.66
C ASP A 58 -11.26 8.24 0.54
N LYS A 59 -12.25 8.90 1.17
CA LYS A 59 -12.31 10.36 1.23
C LYS A 59 -11.06 10.98 1.88
N GLY A 60 -10.48 10.32 2.87
CA GLY A 60 -9.23 10.75 3.51
C GLY A 60 -8.05 10.72 2.54
N TYR A 61 -7.89 9.64 1.78
CA TYR A 61 -6.83 9.52 0.78
C TYR A 61 -7.06 10.44 -0.43
N GLU A 62 -8.30 10.61 -0.88
CA GLU A 62 -8.66 11.60 -1.90
C GLU A 62 -8.27 13.02 -1.45
N TYR A 63 -8.59 13.38 -0.20
CA TYR A 63 -8.17 14.65 0.39
C TYR A 63 -6.66 14.77 0.47
N ALA A 64 -5.96 13.73 0.92
CA ALA A 64 -4.50 13.74 1.03
C ALA A 64 -3.81 13.86 -0.33
N ALA A 65 -4.31 13.17 -1.35
CA ALA A 65 -3.83 13.27 -2.73
C ALA A 65 -4.04 14.69 -3.30
N GLY A 66 -5.17 15.33 -3.01
CA GLY A 66 -5.47 16.70 -3.47
C GLY A 66 -4.82 17.82 -2.64
N HIS A 67 -4.48 17.55 -1.38
CA HIS A 67 -3.98 18.53 -0.42
C HIS A 67 -2.79 18.02 0.43
N PRO A 68 -1.69 17.55 -0.19
CA PRO A 68 -0.61 16.86 0.53
C PRO A 68 0.03 17.70 1.64
N GLY A 69 0.17 19.02 1.44
CA GLY A 69 0.70 19.91 2.48
C GLY A 69 -0.18 19.95 3.74
N ARG A 70 -1.51 19.99 3.56
CA ARG A 70 -2.47 19.97 4.68
C ARG A 70 -2.54 18.60 5.33
N ALA A 71 -2.47 17.52 4.56
CA ALA A 71 -2.41 16.16 5.07
C ALA A 71 -1.16 15.95 5.94
N ALA A 72 0.01 16.41 5.49
CA ALA A 72 1.24 16.36 6.28
C ALA A 72 1.12 17.15 7.59
N ASP A 73 0.56 18.36 7.56
CA ASP A 73 0.35 19.16 8.77
C ASP A 73 -0.58 18.45 9.78
N LEU A 74 -1.66 17.80 9.30
CA LEU A 74 -2.57 17.00 10.14
C LEU A 74 -1.84 15.79 10.76
N LEU A 75 -1.03 15.08 9.96
CA LEU A 75 -0.27 13.93 10.42
C LEU A 75 0.75 14.32 11.50
N ILE A 76 1.49 15.42 11.29
CA ILE A 76 2.44 15.97 12.28
C ILE A 76 1.68 16.39 13.55
N ALA A 77 0.55 17.08 13.41
CA ALA A 77 -0.21 17.58 14.55
C ALA A 77 -0.75 16.44 15.44
N ALA A 78 -1.13 15.31 14.84
CA ALA A 78 -1.58 14.12 15.56
C ALA A 78 -0.43 13.34 16.23
N ASN A 79 0.81 13.48 15.75
CA ASN A 79 1.95 12.65 16.15
C ASN A 79 3.18 13.47 16.55
N LYS A 80 2.98 14.61 17.24
CA LYS A 80 4.05 15.58 17.55
C LYS A 80 5.25 15.01 18.30
N SER A 81 5.04 13.95 19.09
CA SER A 81 6.11 13.32 19.88
C SER A 81 7.04 12.42 19.06
N THR A 82 6.60 11.94 17.89
CA THR A 82 7.35 10.98 17.06
C THR A 82 7.77 11.58 15.72
N LEU A 83 6.97 12.48 15.15
CA LEU A 83 7.20 13.10 13.84
C LEU A 83 7.91 14.45 13.97
N THR A 84 9.13 14.42 14.51
CA THR A 84 9.92 15.64 14.81
C THR A 84 10.56 16.25 13.56
N ASN A 85 10.92 15.45 12.56
CA ASN A 85 11.42 15.93 11.27
C ASN A 85 10.26 16.30 10.33
N THR A 86 9.66 17.46 10.56
CA THR A 86 8.48 17.92 9.81
C THR A 86 8.73 18.15 8.32
N GLU A 87 9.96 18.50 7.93
CA GLU A 87 10.32 18.66 6.51
C GLU A 87 10.29 17.31 5.78
N LEU A 88 10.80 16.26 6.41
CA LEU A 88 10.74 14.90 5.87
C LEU A 88 9.29 14.46 5.66
N VAL A 89 8.43 14.67 6.65
CA VAL A 89 7.00 14.30 6.55
C VAL A 89 6.33 15.03 5.37
N LYS A 90 6.57 16.34 5.23
CA LYS A 90 6.00 17.15 4.14
C LYS A 90 6.48 16.69 2.76
N LYS A 91 7.78 16.40 2.62
CA LYS A 91 8.34 15.88 1.36
C LYS A 91 7.83 14.48 1.04
N SER A 92 7.72 13.61 2.04
CA SER A 92 7.14 12.27 1.87
C SER A 92 5.68 12.37 1.40
N GLU A 93 4.85 13.16 2.06
CA GLU A 93 3.42 13.26 1.71
C GLU A 93 3.22 13.81 0.30
N THR A 94 4.05 14.79 -0.09
CA THR A 94 4.04 15.32 -1.47
C THR A 94 4.40 14.25 -2.49
N LEU A 95 5.39 13.40 -2.19
CA LEU A 95 5.79 12.30 -3.07
C LEU A 95 4.72 11.19 -3.12
N LEU A 96 4.12 10.84 -1.99
CA LEU A 96 3.04 9.84 -1.89
C LEU A 96 1.81 10.26 -2.69
N ALA A 97 1.36 11.51 -2.52
CA ALA A 97 0.23 12.06 -3.27
C ALA A 97 0.47 12.07 -4.79
N LYS A 98 1.72 12.31 -5.21
CA LYS A 98 2.08 12.38 -6.63
C LYS A 98 2.18 10.99 -7.28
N GLU A 99 2.76 10.01 -6.60
CA GLU A 99 3.22 8.77 -7.25
C GLU A 99 2.50 7.50 -6.76
N TYR A 100 1.88 7.51 -5.58
CA TYR A 100 1.53 6.27 -4.88
C TYR A 100 0.07 6.14 -4.43
N TYR A 101 -0.64 7.23 -4.17
CA TYR A 101 -2.04 7.13 -3.71
C TYR A 101 -3.02 6.71 -4.81
N ARG A 102 -2.73 7.07 -6.07
CA ARG A 102 -3.59 6.76 -7.20
C ARG A 102 -2.99 5.65 -8.06
N ALA A 103 -3.83 4.72 -8.48
CA ALA A 103 -3.52 3.81 -9.56
C ALA A 103 -3.44 4.58 -10.90
N ALA A 104 -2.97 3.89 -11.94
CA ALA A 104 -2.79 4.49 -13.27
C ALA A 104 -4.11 5.00 -13.89
N ASP A 105 -5.25 4.42 -13.50
CA ASP A 105 -6.59 4.86 -13.90
C ASP A 105 -7.16 6.00 -13.02
N GLY A 106 -6.37 6.49 -12.07
CA GLY A 106 -6.75 7.58 -11.15
C GLY A 106 -7.48 7.11 -9.89
N THR A 107 -7.87 5.84 -9.81
CA THR A 107 -8.59 5.30 -8.65
C THR A 107 -7.68 5.14 -7.44
N ILE A 108 -8.27 5.23 -6.25
CA ILE A 108 -7.57 4.99 -4.98
C ILE A 108 -8.07 3.68 -4.36
N GLY A 109 -7.15 2.81 -3.95
CA GLY A 109 -7.45 1.63 -3.14
C GLY A 109 -8.05 0.41 -3.86
N THR A 110 -8.27 0.48 -5.18
CA THR A 110 -8.68 -0.67 -6.01
C THR A 110 -7.54 -1.68 -6.12
N GLN A 111 -7.91 -2.94 -6.28
CA GLN A 111 -6.97 -4.05 -6.39
C GLN A 111 -7.29 -4.93 -7.60
N THR A 112 -6.27 -5.51 -8.23
CA THR A 112 -6.44 -6.38 -9.40
C THR A 112 -5.97 -7.80 -9.12
N ALA A 113 -6.71 -8.77 -9.66
CA ALA A 113 -6.33 -10.18 -9.55
C ALA A 113 -5.00 -10.46 -10.24
N GLU A 114 -4.72 -9.77 -11.36
CA GLU A 114 -3.45 -9.86 -12.06
C GLU A 114 -2.25 -9.52 -11.16
N ARG A 115 -2.28 -8.36 -10.48
CA ARG A 115 -1.16 -7.95 -9.61
C ARG A 115 -0.97 -8.90 -8.42
N TRP A 116 -2.07 -9.38 -7.85
CA TRP A 116 -2.02 -10.38 -6.78
C TRP A 116 -1.46 -11.72 -7.28
N GLN A 117 -1.84 -12.15 -8.48
CA GLN A 117 -1.36 -13.39 -9.06
C GLN A 117 0.12 -13.31 -9.44
N ASP A 118 0.58 -12.19 -10.00
CA ASP A 118 2.00 -11.98 -10.33
C ASP A 118 2.90 -12.15 -9.10
N PHE A 119 2.46 -11.63 -7.95
CA PHE A 119 3.20 -11.77 -6.71
C PHE A 119 3.14 -13.21 -6.16
N ALA A 120 1.96 -13.83 -6.14
CA ALA A 120 1.81 -15.22 -5.71
C ALA A 120 2.62 -16.19 -6.57
N ASP A 121 2.67 -15.96 -7.88
CA ASP A 121 3.45 -16.75 -8.83
C ASP A 121 4.95 -16.55 -8.61
N PHE A 122 5.40 -15.33 -8.32
CA PHE A 122 6.79 -15.06 -7.95
C PHE A 122 7.18 -15.86 -6.70
N GLU A 123 6.38 -15.80 -5.62
CA GLU A 123 6.65 -16.53 -4.38
C GLU A 123 6.61 -18.05 -4.59
N PHE A 124 5.67 -18.53 -5.42
CA PHE A 124 5.57 -19.93 -5.79
C PHE A 124 6.82 -20.42 -6.54
N ARG A 125 7.25 -19.69 -7.59
CA ARG A 125 8.46 -20.02 -8.36
C ARG A 125 9.73 -19.96 -7.50
N ALA A 126 9.79 -19.04 -6.54
CA ALA A 126 10.88 -18.94 -5.57
C ALA A 126 10.84 -20.06 -4.50
N GLY A 127 9.77 -20.86 -4.45
CA GLY A 127 9.62 -21.96 -3.48
C GLY A 127 9.38 -21.48 -2.05
N LEU A 128 8.82 -20.28 -1.88
CA LEU A 128 8.59 -19.62 -0.60
C LEU A 128 7.27 -20.02 0.07
N LEU A 129 6.36 -20.63 -0.69
CA LEU A 129 5.00 -20.93 -0.22
C LEU A 129 4.87 -22.35 0.34
N THR A 130 4.23 -22.46 1.51
CA THR A 130 3.88 -23.73 2.14
C THR A 130 2.40 -23.78 2.52
N ASP A 131 1.86 -24.99 2.60
CA ASP A 131 0.55 -25.22 3.21
C ASP A 131 0.59 -25.06 4.74
N LYS A 132 -0.58 -25.20 5.38
CA LYS A 132 -0.74 -25.10 6.85
C LYS A 132 0.10 -26.11 7.65
N ASN A 133 0.62 -27.16 7.01
CA ASN A 133 1.45 -28.19 7.63
C ASN A 133 2.94 -27.98 7.31
N GLY A 134 3.32 -26.87 6.66
CA GLY A 134 4.69 -26.56 6.27
C GLY A 134 5.17 -27.29 5.01
N LYS A 135 4.28 -27.95 4.25
CA LYS A 135 4.66 -28.63 3.00
C LYS A 135 4.65 -27.63 1.84
N LYS A 136 5.70 -27.64 1.02
CA LYS A 136 5.76 -26.81 -0.21
C LYS A 136 4.54 -27.04 -1.09
N LEU A 137 4.01 -25.95 -1.64
CA LEU A 137 2.92 -26.02 -2.60
C LEU A 137 3.38 -26.73 -3.89
N THR A 138 2.44 -27.43 -4.53
CA THR A 138 2.67 -28.12 -5.83
C THR A 138 2.06 -27.39 -7.01
N LYS A 139 1.26 -26.35 -6.74
CA LYS A 139 0.61 -25.46 -7.70
C LYS A 139 0.61 -24.06 -7.12
N ALA A 140 0.70 -23.05 -7.98
CA ALA A 140 0.48 -21.67 -7.58
C ALA A 140 -0.93 -21.52 -6.97
N PRO A 141 -1.08 -20.72 -5.90
CA PRO A 141 -2.40 -20.48 -5.35
C PRO A 141 -3.21 -19.56 -6.27
N ASP A 142 -4.53 -19.64 -6.14
CA ASP A 142 -5.46 -18.69 -6.76
C ASP A 142 -5.53 -17.41 -5.90
N ALA A 143 -4.77 -16.40 -6.34
CA ALA A 143 -4.64 -15.14 -5.61
C ALA A 143 -5.87 -14.23 -5.79
N SER A 144 -6.82 -14.56 -6.67
CA SER A 144 -8.08 -13.80 -6.80
C SER A 144 -8.93 -13.84 -5.52
N THR A 145 -8.65 -14.80 -4.64
CA THR A 145 -9.31 -14.96 -3.33
C THR A 145 -8.68 -14.13 -2.20
N TYR A 146 -7.54 -13.46 -2.46
CA TYR A 146 -6.77 -12.78 -1.42
C TYR A 146 -7.24 -11.35 -1.13
N PHE A 147 -8.05 -10.80 -2.03
CA PHE A 147 -8.57 -9.44 -1.93
C PHE A 147 -10.05 -9.38 -2.30
N THR A 148 -10.66 -8.23 -2.02
CA THR A 148 -11.99 -7.90 -2.52
C THR A 148 -12.18 -6.40 -2.56
N ASP A 149 -12.75 -5.91 -3.66
CA ASP A 149 -13.13 -4.51 -3.82
C ASP A 149 -14.63 -4.28 -3.50
N ALA A 150 -15.36 -5.32 -3.10
CA ALA A 150 -16.81 -5.29 -2.88
C ALA A 150 -17.28 -4.36 -1.73
N TYR A 151 -16.34 -3.86 -0.93
CA TYR A 151 -16.61 -2.95 0.19
C TYR A 151 -16.11 -1.52 -0.08
N LEU A 152 -15.49 -1.27 -1.25
CA LEU A 152 -15.15 0.09 -1.68
C LEU A 152 -16.42 0.88 -2.05
N PRO A 153 -16.37 2.23 -2.05
CA PRO A 153 -17.46 3.06 -2.55
C PRO A 153 -17.83 2.74 -3.99
N ASP A 154 -19.10 2.91 -4.36
CA ASP A 154 -19.59 2.62 -5.72
C ASP A 154 -19.02 3.56 -6.80
N THR A 155 -18.47 4.71 -6.41
CA THR A 155 -17.94 5.76 -7.30
C THR A 155 -16.47 5.57 -7.67
N LYS A 156 -16.04 4.33 -7.92
CA LYS A 156 -14.67 4.02 -8.34
C LYS A 156 -14.50 4.09 -9.84
#